data_AF-A0A1Z5KJP0-F1
#
_entry.id   AF-A0A1Z5KJP0-F1
#
_cell.length_a   1.000
_cell.length_b   1.000
_cell.length_c   1.000
_cell.angle_alpha   90.00
_cell.angle_beta   90.00
_cell.angle_gamma   90.00
#
_symmetry.space_group_name_H-M   'P 1'
#
loop_
_entity.id
_entity.type
_entity.pdbx_description
1 polymer ?
#
loop_
_entity_poly.entity_id
_entity_poly.type
_entity_poly.pdbx_seq_one_letter_code
_entity_poly.pdbx_strand_id
1 'polypeptide(L)'
;MKDDTDTKKTDPAEARKRRKAIITSQRDEVDNEMETETDSSEPKKRKADDAPPHHNKGKKKTQVRYDPSVPMNKDQLAAWRREARRVRNRESAAASRQRIRSKINELEDELDEWKDKYEKAMERLKSLEQTKKSESI
;
A
#
# COMPACT_ATOMS: atom_id res chain seq x y z
N MET A 1 -26.09 3.94 44.26
CA MET A 1 -25.41 2.65 44.47
C MET A 1 -25.07 2.10 43.09
N LYS A 2 -23.89 1.46 42.97
CA LYS A 2 -23.11 1.22 41.74
C LYS A 2 -23.87 0.57 40.57
N ASP A 3 -23.63 1.08 39.36
CA ASP A 3 -23.98 0.44 38.09
C ASP A 3 -23.03 -0.74 37.82
N ASP A 4 -23.55 -1.97 37.85
CA ASP A 4 -22.85 -3.18 37.44
C ASP A 4 -22.91 -3.31 35.91
N THR A 5 -21.89 -2.81 35.21
CA THR A 5 -21.71 -3.13 33.79
C THR A 5 -21.24 -4.57 33.66
N ASP A 6 -22.19 -5.45 33.34
CA ASP A 6 -22.02 -6.84 32.93
C ASP A 6 -20.89 -6.97 31.88
N THR A 7 -19.69 -7.30 32.36
CA THR A 7 -18.57 -7.77 31.52
C THR A 7 -18.94 -9.13 30.93
N LYS A 8 -19.76 -9.12 29.88
CA LYS A 8 -19.92 -10.27 28.98
C LYS A 8 -18.54 -10.63 28.46
N LYS A 9 -18.02 -11.77 28.94
CA LYS A 9 -16.81 -12.42 28.44
C LYS A 9 -17.01 -12.71 26.96
N THR A 10 -16.61 -11.78 26.09
CA THR A 10 -16.58 -12.01 24.65
C THR A 10 -15.60 -13.15 24.39
N ASP A 11 -16.10 -14.26 23.85
CA ASP A 11 -15.26 -15.37 23.43
C ASP A 11 -14.17 -14.84 22.48
N PRO A 12 -12.87 -15.08 22.77
CA PRO A 12 -11.77 -14.69 21.89
C PRO A 12 -11.97 -15.12 20.43
N ALA A 13 -12.72 -16.20 20.16
CA ALA A 13 -13.08 -16.63 18.82
C ALA A 13 -14.06 -15.66 18.13
N GLU A 14 -15.04 -15.13 18.87
CA GLU A 14 -16.01 -14.18 18.37
C GLU A 14 -15.36 -12.82 18.06
N ALA A 15 -14.44 -12.36 18.94
CA ALA A 15 -13.65 -11.15 18.71
C ALA A 15 -12.77 -11.27 17.44
N ARG A 16 -12.20 -12.46 17.17
CA ARG A 16 -11.45 -12.74 15.93
C ARG A 16 -12.37 -12.72 14.71
N LYS A 17 -13.59 -13.27 14.81
CA LYS A 17 -14.56 -13.27 13.73
C LYS A 17 -14.96 -11.85 13.33
N ARG A 18 -15.24 -11.00 14.33
CA ARG A 18 -15.55 -9.57 14.13
C ARG A 18 -14.39 -8.82 13.48
N ARG A 19 -13.15 -9.02 13.95
CA ARG A 19 -11.95 -8.40 13.34
C ARG A 19 -11.72 -8.84 11.90
N LYS A 20 -11.95 -10.12 11.57
CA LYS A 20 -11.84 -10.62 10.19
C LYS A 20 -12.90 -9.99 9.28
N ALA A 21 -14.14 -9.88 9.75
CA ALA A 21 -15.21 -9.25 8.98
C ALA A 21 -14.88 -7.80 8.63
N ILE A 22 -14.34 -7.03 9.59
CA ILE A 22 -13.95 -5.63 9.38
C ILE A 22 -12.81 -5.49 8.34
N ILE A 23 -11.81 -6.37 8.40
CA ILE A 23 -10.69 -6.34 7.44
C ILE A 23 -11.16 -6.71 6.03
N THR A 24 -12.06 -7.67 5.91
CA THR A 24 -12.63 -8.05 4.61
C THR A 24 -13.49 -6.92 4.05
N SER A 25 -14.39 -6.34 4.85
CA SER A 25 -15.24 -5.25 4.37
C SER A 25 -14.42 -4.02 3.97
N GLN A 26 -13.40 -3.62 4.75
CA GLN A 26 -12.52 -2.50 4.37
C GLN A 26 -11.76 -2.73 3.06
N ARG A 27 -11.55 -3.99 2.66
CA ARG A 27 -10.92 -4.31 1.38
C ARG A 27 -11.90 -4.19 0.22
N ASP A 28 -13.14 -4.66 0.41
CA ASP A 28 -14.18 -4.60 -0.60
C ASP A 28 -14.64 -3.14 -0.88
N GLU A 29 -14.60 -2.25 0.13
CA GLU A 29 -14.90 -0.81 -0.06
C GLU A 29 -13.81 -0.09 -0.89
N VAL A 30 -12.52 -0.41 -0.67
CA VAL A 30 -11.40 0.20 -1.41
C VAL A 30 -11.38 -0.23 -2.87
N ASP A 31 -11.81 -1.45 -3.17
CA ASP A 31 -11.96 -1.94 -4.55
C ASP A 31 -13.22 -1.34 -5.25
N ASN A 32 -14.19 -0.80 -4.50
CA ASN A 32 -15.43 -0.22 -5.02
C ASN A 32 -15.36 1.31 -5.24
N GLU A 33 -14.50 2.02 -4.50
CA GLU A 33 -14.28 3.47 -4.69
C GLU A 33 -13.30 3.81 -5.83
N MET A 34 -12.67 2.79 -6.46
CA MET A 34 -11.79 2.94 -7.62
C MET A 34 -12.50 2.66 -8.96
N GLU A 35 -13.81 2.90 -9.03
CA GLU A 35 -14.63 2.66 -10.23
C GLU A 35 -15.53 3.88 -10.55
N THR A 36 -14.97 5.09 -10.61
CA THR A 36 -15.60 6.22 -11.32
C THR A 36 -14.57 7.09 -12.05
N GLU A 37 -14.56 6.95 -13.39
CA GLU A 37 -14.12 7.92 -14.42
C GLU A 37 -12.59 8.24 -14.51
N THR A 38 -11.79 8.02 -15.57
CA THR A 38 -11.87 7.50 -16.95
C THR A 38 -10.42 7.27 -17.44
N ASP A 39 -10.14 6.16 -18.15
CA ASP A 39 -9.49 6.16 -19.48
C ASP A 39 -9.43 4.71 -20.02
N SER A 40 -9.78 4.58 -21.29
CA SER A 40 -9.95 3.29 -21.97
C SER A 40 -8.60 2.64 -22.25
N SER A 41 -8.15 1.79 -21.31
CA SER A 41 -7.16 0.75 -21.63
C SER A 41 -7.53 -0.57 -20.95
N GLU A 42 -8.14 -1.42 -21.76
CA GLU A 42 -8.62 -2.76 -21.43
C GLU A 42 -7.54 -3.59 -20.68
N PRO A 43 -7.82 -4.12 -19.48
CA PRO A 43 -6.90 -5.03 -18.82
C PRO A 43 -6.94 -6.36 -19.56
N LYS A 44 -5.97 -6.56 -20.47
CA LYS A 44 -5.73 -7.84 -21.14
C LYS A 44 -5.63 -8.95 -20.08
N LYS A 45 -6.72 -9.71 -19.93
CA LYS A 45 -6.70 -11.05 -19.35
C LYS A 45 -5.69 -11.84 -20.18
N ARG A 46 -4.50 -12.05 -19.64
CA ARG A 46 -3.50 -12.94 -20.26
C ARG A 46 -4.12 -14.33 -20.29
N LYS A 47 -4.59 -14.74 -21.46
CA LYS A 47 -4.94 -16.12 -21.79
C LYS A 47 -3.68 -16.96 -21.54
N ALA A 48 -3.81 -17.91 -20.63
CA ALA A 48 -2.74 -18.77 -20.16
C ALA A 48 -2.62 -20.01 -21.06
N ASP A 49 -2.43 -19.80 -22.37
CA ASP A 49 -2.37 -20.90 -23.34
C ASP A 49 -0.93 -21.20 -23.84
N ASP A 50 0.10 -20.59 -23.23
CA ASP A 50 1.51 -20.94 -23.45
C ASP A 50 2.32 -20.84 -22.15
N ALA A 51 1.86 -21.53 -21.10
CA ALA A 51 2.61 -21.71 -19.86
C ALA A 51 3.08 -23.16 -19.76
N PRO A 52 4.39 -23.43 -19.52
CA PRO A 52 4.87 -24.79 -19.34
C PRO A 52 4.13 -25.44 -18.16
N PRO A 53 3.90 -26.76 -18.19
CA PRO A 53 2.96 -27.42 -17.29
C PRO A 53 3.49 -27.39 -15.86
N HIS A 54 3.14 -26.36 -15.09
CA HIS A 54 3.46 -26.28 -13.67
C HIS A 54 2.55 -27.24 -12.88
N HIS A 55 2.91 -28.52 -12.92
CA HIS A 55 2.51 -29.50 -11.93
C HIS A 55 3.09 -29.07 -10.57
N ASN A 56 2.32 -28.32 -9.79
CA ASN A 56 2.40 -28.43 -8.34
C ASN A 56 1.13 -27.94 -7.65
N LYS A 57 0.05 -28.69 -7.85
CA LYS A 57 -1.10 -28.72 -6.92
C LYS A 57 -0.62 -29.38 -5.62
N GLY A 58 -0.02 -28.62 -4.72
CA GLY A 58 0.29 -29.11 -3.37
C GLY A 58 1.65 -28.68 -2.84
N LYS A 59 1.70 -27.48 -2.26
CA LYS A 59 2.54 -27.09 -1.10
C LYS A 59 2.24 -25.62 -0.84
N LYS A 60 1.35 -25.34 0.11
CA LYS A 60 1.23 -23.97 0.67
C LYS A 60 2.64 -23.59 1.13
N LYS A 61 3.21 -22.52 0.57
CA LYS A 61 4.53 -22.00 0.99
C LYS A 61 4.48 -21.87 2.50
N THR A 62 5.18 -22.76 3.19
CA THR A 62 5.20 -22.78 4.65
C THR A 62 5.74 -21.43 5.09
N GLN A 63 5.01 -20.79 6.01
CA GLN A 63 5.43 -19.51 6.59
C GLN A 63 6.87 -19.63 7.05
N VAL A 64 7.78 -18.85 6.46
CA VAL A 64 9.22 -18.88 6.75
C VAL A 64 9.41 -18.90 8.26
N ARG A 65 9.95 -20.01 8.77
CA ARG A 65 10.19 -20.21 10.19
C ARG A 65 11.58 -19.69 10.48
N TYR A 66 11.67 -18.65 11.30
CA TYR A 66 12.94 -18.19 11.83
C TYR A 66 13.33 -19.20 12.91
N ASP A 67 14.42 -19.92 12.67
CA ASP A 67 15.05 -20.79 13.65
C ASP A 67 16.42 -20.18 14.01
N PRO A 68 16.71 -19.95 15.30
CA PRO A 68 17.96 -19.37 15.74
C PRO A 68 19.12 -20.35 15.51
N SER A 69 20.30 -19.80 15.21
CA SER A 69 21.53 -20.60 15.03
C SER A 69 22.06 -21.20 16.34
N VAL A 70 21.57 -20.74 17.49
CA VAL A 70 21.97 -21.21 18.82
C VAL A 70 20.83 -22.06 19.40
N PRO A 71 21.10 -23.28 19.91
CA PRO A 71 20.09 -24.08 20.57
C PRO A 71 19.59 -23.36 21.82
N MET A 72 18.33 -22.92 21.77
CA MET A 72 17.61 -22.31 22.88
C MET A 72 16.58 -23.28 23.44
N ASN A 73 16.24 -23.15 24.73
CA ASN A 73 15.09 -23.86 25.28
C ASN A 73 13.78 -23.37 24.62
N LYS A 74 12.69 -24.12 24.80
CA LYS A 74 11.42 -23.85 24.11
C LYS A 74 10.86 -22.45 24.38
N ASP A 75 11.02 -21.93 25.59
CA ASP A 75 10.51 -20.62 25.99
C ASP A 75 11.37 -19.48 25.45
N GLN A 76 12.69 -19.64 25.52
CA GLN A 76 13.67 -18.75 24.93
C GLN A 76 13.52 -18.67 23.40
N LEU A 77 13.29 -19.80 22.75
CA LEU A 77 13.03 -19.87 21.31
C LEU A 77 11.73 -19.14 20.93
N ALA A 78 10.69 -19.27 21.77
CA ALA A 78 9.44 -18.52 21.58
C ALA A 78 9.65 -17.02 21.76
N ALA A 79 10.42 -16.58 22.77
CA ALA A 79 10.78 -15.18 22.97
C ALA A 79 11.60 -14.64 21.79
N TRP A 80 12.61 -15.38 21.33
CA TRP A 80 13.45 -15.01 20.20
C TRP A 80 12.64 -14.86 18.90
N ARG A 81 11.71 -15.78 18.60
CA ARG A 81 10.85 -15.64 17.41
C ARG A 81 9.96 -14.40 17.46
N ARG A 82 9.41 -14.06 18.63
CA ARG A 82 8.62 -12.83 18.81
C ARG A 82 9.48 -11.60 18.55
N GLU A 83 10.68 -11.60 19.11
CA GLU A 83 11.64 -10.51 18.98
C GLU A 83 12.09 -10.32 17.52
N ALA A 84 12.53 -11.40 16.87
CA ALA A 84 12.90 -11.39 15.45
C ALA A 84 11.73 -10.93 14.56
N ARG A 85 10.51 -11.39 14.84
CA ARG A 85 9.32 -10.96 14.09
C ARG A 85 9.03 -9.47 14.31
N ARG A 86 9.22 -8.96 15.53
CA ARG A 86 9.02 -7.55 15.88
C ARG A 86 10.01 -6.66 15.14
N VAL A 87 11.30 -7.01 15.16
CA VAL A 87 12.36 -6.27 14.44
C VAL A 87 12.03 -6.22 12.94
N ARG A 88 11.79 -7.37 12.32
CA ARG A 88 11.44 -7.42 10.89
C ARG A 88 10.16 -6.65 10.56
N ASN A 89 9.11 -6.71 11.41
CA ASN A 89 7.90 -5.91 11.20
C ASN A 89 8.21 -4.42 11.24
N ARG A 90 9.02 -3.98 12.21
CA ARG A 90 9.45 -2.59 12.35
C ARG A 90 10.21 -2.12 11.12
N GLU A 91 11.17 -2.91 10.65
CA GLU A 91 11.93 -2.63 9.44
C GLU A 91 11.03 -2.58 8.20
N SER A 92 10.15 -3.57 8.02
CA SER A 92 9.24 -3.59 6.87
C SER A 92 8.26 -2.41 6.88
N ALA A 93 7.82 -1.98 8.07
CA ALA A 93 6.96 -0.81 8.22
C ALA A 93 7.73 0.49 7.93
N ALA A 94 8.98 0.61 8.42
CA ALA A 94 9.84 1.75 8.12
C ALA A 94 10.14 1.85 6.63
N ALA A 95 10.49 0.74 5.97
CA ALA A 95 10.70 0.68 4.53
C ALA A 95 9.44 1.06 3.74
N SER A 96 8.25 0.64 4.21
CA SER A 96 6.99 1.02 3.57
C SER A 96 6.69 2.51 3.72
N ARG A 97 6.87 3.07 4.91
CA ARG A 97 6.72 4.51 5.15
C ARG A 97 7.71 5.32 4.32
N GLN A 98 8.95 4.84 4.20
CA GLN A 98 9.98 5.49 3.39
C GLN A 98 9.60 5.47 1.90
N ARG A 99 9.13 4.32 1.37
CA ARG A 99 8.65 4.25 -0.03
C ARG A 99 7.53 5.24 -0.32
N ILE A 100 6.55 5.34 0.58
CA ILE A 100 5.45 6.29 0.43
C ILE A 100 5.97 7.73 0.45
N ARG A 101 6.84 8.07 1.41
CA ARG A 101 7.45 9.40 1.48
C ARG A 101 8.24 9.75 0.22
N SER A 102 9.10 8.84 -0.24
CA SER A 102 9.85 9.03 -1.49
C SER A 102 8.91 9.29 -2.66
N LYS A 103 7.82 8.53 -2.76
CA LYS A 103 6.85 8.73 -3.85
C LYS A 103 6.10 10.07 -3.74
N ILE A 104 5.77 10.51 -2.54
CA ILE A 104 5.18 11.84 -2.33
C ILE A 104 6.15 12.92 -2.80
N ASN A 105 7.41 12.86 -2.36
CA ASN A 105 8.41 13.84 -2.76
C ASN A 105 8.61 13.86 -4.28
N GLU A 106 8.72 12.69 -4.94
CA GLU A 106 8.82 12.61 -6.40
C GLU A 106 7.65 13.31 -7.12
N LEU A 107 6.43 13.14 -6.60
CA LEU A 107 5.23 13.76 -7.18
C LEU A 107 5.18 15.28 -6.90
N GLU A 108 5.63 15.71 -5.73
CA GLU A 108 5.75 17.13 -5.38
C GLU A 108 6.79 17.83 -6.27
N ASP A 109 7.95 17.21 -6.47
CA ASP A 109 9.01 17.70 -7.37
C ASP A 109 8.49 17.80 -8.82
N GLU A 110 7.81 16.76 -9.32
CA GLU A 110 7.22 16.76 -10.66
C GLU A 110 6.16 17.86 -10.81
N LEU A 111 5.30 18.04 -9.81
CA LEU A 111 4.29 19.09 -9.81
C LEU A 111 4.93 20.49 -9.89
N ASP A 112 5.98 20.72 -9.12
CA ASP A 112 6.68 22.00 -9.12
C ASP A 112 7.39 22.26 -10.45
N GLU A 113 8.01 21.25 -11.05
CA GLU A 113 8.52 21.37 -12.42
C GLU A 113 7.45 21.75 -13.45
N TRP A 114 6.24 21.18 -13.32
CA TRP A 114 5.13 21.51 -14.23
C TRP A 114 4.62 22.93 -14.03
N LYS A 115 4.54 23.40 -12.79
CA LYS A 115 4.20 24.80 -12.49
C LYS A 115 5.20 25.75 -13.12
N ASP A 116 6.50 25.48 -12.95
CA ASP A 116 7.57 26.29 -13.54
C ASP A 116 7.50 26.32 -15.07
N LYS A 117 7.28 25.16 -15.70
CA LYS A 117 7.13 25.06 -17.16
C LYS A 117 5.90 25.84 -17.64
N TYR A 118 4.79 25.73 -16.91
CA TYR A 118 3.56 26.45 -17.21
C TYR A 118 3.73 27.96 -17.09
N GLU A 119 4.33 28.45 -16.00
CA GLU A 119 4.59 29.87 -15.79
C GLU A 119 5.45 30.44 -16.91
N LYS A 120 6.56 29.79 -17.24
CA LYS A 120 7.44 30.19 -18.36
C LYS A 120 6.71 30.20 -19.70
N ALA A 121 5.85 29.21 -19.96
CA ALA A 121 5.05 29.17 -21.17
C ALA A 121 4.07 30.35 -21.25
N MET A 122 3.41 30.67 -20.12
CA MET A 122 2.48 31.80 -20.04
C MET A 122 3.18 33.15 -20.18
N GLU A 123 4.37 33.33 -19.60
CA GLU A 123 5.19 34.53 -19.78
C GLU A 123 5.61 34.70 -21.25
N ARG A 124 6.02 33.62 -21.90
CA ARG A 124 6.37 33.63 -23.32
C ARG A 124 5.17 33.99 -24.19
N LEU A 125 3.99 33.44 -23.92
CA LEU A 125 2.76 33.77 -24.64
C LEU A 125 2.40 35.24 -24.48
N LYS A 126 2.42 35.77 -23.26
CA LYS A 126 2.17 37.21 -23.00
C LYS A 126 3.14 38.10 -23.76
N SER A 127 4.43 37.74 -23.79
CA SER A 127 5.45 38.49 -24.52
C SER A 127 5.17 38.51 -26.02
N LEU A 128 4.80 37.36 -26.60
CA LEU A 128 4.45 37.25 -28.02
C LEU A 128 3.16 37.99 -28.38
N GLU A 129 2.17 38.00 -27.49
CA GLU A 129 0.94 38.78 -27.65
C GLU A 129 1.23 40.28 -27.64
N GLN A 130 2.13 40.74 -26.76
CA GLN A 130 2.55 42.14 -26.70
C GLN A 130 3.31 42.56 -27.96
N THR A 131 4.27 41.76 -28.44
CA THR A 131 5.00 42.07 -29.68
C THR A 131 4.07 42.12 -30.89
N LYS A 132 3.16 41.14 -31.01
CA LYS A 132 2.17 41.12 -32.09
C LYS A 132 1.22 42.32 -32.03
N LYS A 133 0.84 42.77 -30.83
CA LYS A 133 0.01 43.96 -30.65
C LYS A 133 0.76 45.24 -31.05
N SER A 134 2.05 45.36 -30.72
CA SER A 134 2.85 46.51 -31.12
C SER A 134 3.16 46.57 -32.61
N GLU A 135 3.26 45.43 -33.30
CA GLU A 135 3.47 45.38 -34.76
C GLU A 135 2.21 45.70 -35.58
N SER A 136 1.03 45.69 -34.95
CA SER A 136 -0.26 45.88 -35.61
C SER A 136 -0.83 47.30 -35.45
N ILE A 137 -0.06 48.23 -34.87
CA ILE A 137 -0.35 49.67 -34.72
C ILE A 137 0.61 50.44 -35.63
#